data_AF-A0A8H4VCW3-F1
#
_entry.id   AF-A0A8H4VCW3-F1
#
_cell.length_a   1.000
_cell.length_b   1.000
_cell.length_c   1.000
_cell.angle_alpha   90.00
_cell.angle_beta   90.00
_cell.angle_gamma   90.00
#
_symmetry.space_group_name_H-M   'P 1'
#
loop_
_entity.id
_entity.type
_entity.pdbx_description
1 polymer ?
#
loop_
_entity_poly.entity_id
_entity_poly.type
_entity_poly.pdbx_seq_one_letter_code
_entity_poly.pdbx_strand_id
1 'polypeptide(L)'
;MGGINLEIFKFGMYVMFPIGIMYYFGTNLDNRFAVPGFWPKPEECNRVPRDREEVVAEYERIVARQRRRQLEEQRRLSDGVKGEGDR
;
A
#
# COMPACT_ATOMS: atom_id res chain seq x y z
N MET A 1 49.11 29.32 -15.98
CA MET A 1 48.88 28.10 -15.19
C MET A 1 48.55 28.54 -13.78
N GLY A 2 47.29 28.49 -13.36
CA GLY A 2 46.92 28.78 -11.98
C GLY A 2 47.52 27.69 -11.10
N GLY A 3 48.62 28.01 -10.42
CA GLY A 3 49.41 27.07 -9.62
C GLY A 3 48.67 26.58 -8.36
N ILE A 4 49.44 26.22 -7.34
CA ILE A 4 49.01 25.64 -6.04
C ILE A 4 47.70 26.26 -5.46
N ASN A 5 47.47 27.56 -5.63
CA ASN A 5 46.25 28.24 -5.18
C ASN A 5 44.95 27.69 -5.81
N LEU A 6 44.98 27.26 -7.08
CA LEU A 6 43.82 26.69 -7.77
C LEU A 6 43.52 25.27 -7.27
N GLU A 7 44.55 24.51 -6.92
CA GLU A 7 44.43 23.17 -6.35
C GLU A 7 43.83 23.23 -4.94
N ILE A 8 44.27 24.20 -4.12
CA ILE A 8 43.72 24.45 -2.78
C ILE A 8 42.25 24.86 -2.86
N PHE A 9 41.87 25.71 -3.80
CA PHE A 9 40.47 26.08 -4.02
C PHE A 9 39.62 24.87 -4.43
N LYS A 10 40.11 24.05 -5.37
CA LYS A 10 39.41 22.85 -5.83
C LYS A 10 39.25 21.82 -4.71
N PHE A 11 40.29 21.62 -3.90
CA PHE A 11 40.25 20.78 -2.72
C PHE A 11 39.23 21.28 -1.69
N GLY A 12 39.25 22.58 -1.39
CA GLY A 12 38.28 23.20 -0.49
C GLY A 12 36.85 23.04 -0.98
N MET A 13 36.59 23.23 -2.28
CA MET A 13 35.28 23.00 -2.88
C MET A 13 34.82 21.55 -2.74
N TYR A 14 35.70 20.58 -3.03
CA TYR A 14 35.36 19.16 -2.94
C TYR A 14 35.15 18.65 -1.51
N VAL A 15 35.72 19.32 -0.51
CA VAL A 15 35.46 19.00 0.90
C VAL A 15 34.19 19.72 1.39
N MET A 16 34.03 21.00 1.07
CA MET A 16 32.89 21.80 1.53
C MET A 16 31.57 21.39 0.88
N PHE A 17 31.58 20.96 -0.38
CA PHE A 17 30.38 20.55 -1.11
C PHE A 17 29.65 19.37 -0.45
N PRO A 18 30.28 18.20 -0.20
CA PRO A 18 29.61 17.08 0.45
C PRO A 18 29.26 17.38 1.91
N ILE A 19 30.10 18.12 2.66
CA ILE A 19 29.82 18.49 4.05
C ILE A 19 28.59 19.41 4.12
N GLY A 20 28.49 20.41 3.24
CA GLY A 20 27.36 21.34 3.19
C GLY A 20 26.06 20.65 2.79
N ILE A 21 26.09 19.78 1.77
CA ILE A 21 24.94 18.97 1.38
C ILE A 21 24.51 18.07 2.53
N MET A 22 25.44 17.43 3.22
CA MET A 22 25.13 16.55 4.35
C MET A 22 24.62 17.32 5.58
N TYR A 23 25.08 18.55 5.82
CA TYR A 23 24.53 19.39 6.88
C TYR A 23 23.10 19.84 6.57
N TYR A 24 22.84 20.23 5.32
CA TYR A 24 21.53 20.72 4.89
C TYR A 24 20.48 19.60 4.79
N PHE A 25 20.84 18.45 4.24
CA PHE A 25 19.93 17.32 4.06
C PHE A 25 20.01 16.31 5.21
N GLY A 26 21.19 15.98 5.72
CA GLY A 26 21.41 14.87 6.65
C GLY A 26 20.74 15.01 8.01
N THR A 27 20.41 16.22 8.47
CA THR A 27 19.75 16.44 9.76
C THR A 27 18.21 16.39 9.68
N ASN A 28 17.63 16.48 8.49
CA ASN A 28 16.18 16.64 8.27
C ASN A 28 15.66 15.84 7.06
N LEU A 29 16.30 14.71 6.75
CA LEU A 29 15.89 13.84 5.64
C LEU A 29 14.44 13.37 5.83
N ASP A 30 14.11 12.89 7.03
CA ASP A 30 12.83 12.24 7.31
C ASP A 30 11.65 13.21 7.12
N ASN A 31 11.74 14.43 7.64
CA ASN A 31 10.68 15.43 7.50
C ASN A 31 10.59 16.01 6.07
N ARG A 32 11.71 16.13 5.34
CA ARG A 32 11.69 16.68 3.97
C ARG A 32 11.25 15.67 2.91
N PHE A 33 11.48 14.37 3.13
CA PHE A 33 11.16 13.33 2.16
C PHE A 33 9.98 12.44 2.58
N ALA A 34 9.41 12.63 3.78
CA ALA A 34 8.16 11.97 4.15
C ALA A 34 7.02 12.47 3.25
N VAL A 35 6.37 11.54 2.57
CA VAL A 35 5.16 11.82 1.80
C VAL A 35 3.97 11.78 2.75
N PRO A 36 3.23 12.90 2.94
CA PRO A 36 2.06 12.91 3.80
C PRO A 36 0.99 11.98 3.22
N GLY A 37 0.50 11.05 4.03
CA GLY A 37 -0.49 10.07 3.59
C GLY A 37 0.05 8.96 2.69
N PHE A 38 1.36 8.68 2.74
CA PHE A 38 1.96 7.55 2.00
C PHE A 38 1.25 6.22 2.28
N TRP A 39 0.90 5.98 3.55
CA TRP A 39 0.19 4.79 3.97
C TRP A 39 -1.33 5.02 3.94
N PRO A 40 -2.12 4.01 3.49
CA PRO A 40 -3.57 4.06 3.58
C PRO A 40 -3.98 4.30 5.01
N LYS A 41 -5.05 5.07 5.21
CA LYS A 41 -5.50 5.36 6.57
C LYS A 41 -6.00 4.06 7.23
N PRO A 42 -5.88 3.90 8.55
CA PRO A 42 -6.36 2.70 9.25
C PRO A 42 -7.85 2.40 9.00
N GLU A 43 -8.65 3.42 8.66
CA GLU A 43 -10.06 3.25 8.31
C GLU A 43 -10.28 2.63 6.91
N GLU A 44 -9.32 2.80 6.00
CA GLU A 44 -9.32 2.24 4.65
C GLU A 44 -8.73 0.83 4.63
N CYS A 45 -8.01 0.43 5.69
CA CYS A 45 -7.48 -0.92 5.83
C CYS A 45 -8.58 -1.92 6.20
N ASN A 46 -8.47 -3.14 5.67
CA ASN A 46 -9.34 -4.24 6.08
C ASN A 46 -9.19 -4.51 7.58
N ARG A 47 -10.30 -4.40 8.33
CA ARG A 47 -10.31 -4.71 9.76
C ARG A 47 -10.42 -6.21 9.95
N VAL A 48 -9.29 -6.84 10.27
CA VAL A 48 -9.27 -8.26 10.66
C VAL A 48 -9.92 -8.39 12.04
N PRO A 49 -10.88 -9.32 12.23
CA PRO A 49 -11.49 -9.53 13.53
C PRO A 49 -10.41 -9.95 14.54
N ARG A 50 -10.37 -9.31 15.71
CA ARG A 50 -9.36 -9.61 16.74
C ARG A 50 -9.90 -10.45 17.88
N ASP A 51 -11.20 -10.33 18.15
CA ASP A 51 -11.85 -11.07 19.22
C ASP A 51 -12.58 -12.31 18.70
N ARG A 52 -12.69 -13.35 19.55
CA ARG A 52 -13.30 -14.63 19.17
C ARG A 52 -14.75 -14.47 18.71
N GLU A 53 -15.50 -13.57 19.34
CA GLU A 53 -16.90 -13.29 19.00
C GLU A 53 -17.01 -12.64 17.61
N GLU A 54 -16.14 -11.67 17.30
CA GLU A 54 -16.08 -11.04 15.98
C GLU A 54 -15.70 -12.03 14.88
N VAL A 55 -14.78 -12.96 15.16
CA VAL A 55 -14.39 -14.03 14.23
C VAL A 55 -15.59 -14.92 13.90
N VAL A 56 -16.38 -15.31 14.89
CA VAL A 56 -17.57 -16.15 14.67
C VAL A 56 -18.62 -15.40 13.85
N ALA A 57 -18.88 -14.14 14.16
CA ALA A 57 -19.84 -13.32 13.41
C ALA A 57 -19.43 -13.12 11.94
N GLU A 58 -18.16 -12.84 11.67
CA GLU A 58 -17.67 -12.70 10.30
C GLU A 58 -17.68 -14.06 9.56
N TYR A 59 -17.39 -15.17 10.25
CA TYR A 59 -17.51 -16.52 9.68
C TYR A 59 -18.95 -16.83 9.26
N GLU A 60 -19.94 -16.58 10.12
CA GLU A 60 -21.35 -16.78 9.79
C GLU A 60 -21.79 -15.92 8.60
N ARG A 61 -21.34 -14.66 8.54
CA ARG A 61 -21.59 -13.77 7.40
C ARG A 61 -21.02 -14.34 6.09
N ILE A 62 -19.82 -14.91 6.12
CA ILE A 62 -19.18 -15.52 4.95
C ILE A 62 -19.97 -16.76 4.50
N VAL A 63 -20.33 -17.66 5.43
CA VAL A 63 -21.09 -18.88 5.12
C VAL A 63 -22.47 -18.54 4.55
N ALA A 64 -23.18 -17.56 5.12
CA ALA A 64 -24.47 -17.11 4.62
C ALA A 64 -24.37 -16.56 3.18
N ARG A 65 -23.31 -15.80 2.88
CA ARG A 65 -23.04 -15.27 1.53
C ARG A 65 -22.76 -16.40 0.53
N GLN A 66 -21.97 -17.40 0.92
CA GLN A 66 -21.68 -18.55 0.07
C GLN A 66 -22.93 -19.36 -0.24
N ARG A 67 -23.74 -19.67 0.78
CA ARG A 67 -25.01 -20.40 0.61
C ARG A 67 -25.95 -19.68 -0.36
N ARG A 68 -26.08 -18.35 -0.23
CA ARG A 68 -26.87 -17.54 -1.16
C ARG A 68 -26.36 -17.63 -2.61
N ARG A 69 -25.06 -17.51 -2.82
CA ARG A 69 -24.46 -17.63 -4.17
C ARG A 69 -24.73 -19.01 -4.79
N GLN A 70 -24.56 -20.08 -4.00
CA GLN A 70 -24.83 -21.45 -4.48
C GLN A 70 -26.30 -21.64 -4.87
N LEU A 71 -27.24 -21.07 -4.12
CA LEU A 71 -28.67 -21.12 -4.46
C LEU A 71 -28.98 -20.32 -5.73
N GLU A 72 -28.39 -19.13 -5.88
CA GLU A 72 -28.53 -18.31 -7.09
C GLU A 72 -27.95 -19.02 -8.33
N GLU A 73 -26.80 -19.70 -8.20
CA GLU A 73 -26.20 -20.50 -9.27
C GLU A 73 -27.05 -21.72 -9.64
N GLN A 74 -27.55 -22.47 -8.65
CA GLN A 74 -28.45 -23.60 -8.90
C GLN A 74 -29.73 -23.18 -9.61
N ARG A 75 -30.31 -22.03 -9.23
CA ARG A 75 -31.49 -21.47 -9.88
C ARG A 75 -31.23 -21.07 -11.33
N ARG A 76 -30.08 -20.43 -11.61
CA ARG A 76 -29.66 -20.11 -12.98
C ARG A 76 -29.47 -21.36 -13.84
N LEU A 77 -28.88 -22.41 -13.27
CA LEU A 77 -28.72 -23.70 -13.94
C LEU A 77 -30.07 -24.36 -14.22
N SER A 78 -31.00 -24.39 -13.26
CA SER A 78 -32.33 -24.97 -13.47
C SER A 78 -33.19 -24.20 -14.47
N ASP A 79 -33.09 -22.86 -14.49
CA ASP A 79 -33.81 -22.00 -15.44
C ASP A 79 -33.23 -22.14 -16.86
N GLY A 80 -31.91 -22.32 -17.00
CA GLY A 80 -31.26 -22.63 -18.28
C GLY A 80 -31.65 -23.99 -18.86
N VAL A 81 -31.75 -25.02 -18.01
CA VAL A 81 -32.16 -26.38 -18.44
C VAL A 81 -33.63 -26.43 -18.88
N LYS A 82 -34.53 -25.65 -18.27
CA LYS A 82 -35.93 -25.56 -18.69
C LYS A 82 -36.13 -24.91 -20.07
N GLY A 83 -35.27 -23.96 -20.46
CA GLY A 83 -35.35 -23.29 -21.77
C GLY A 83 -34.77 -24.09 -22.95
N GLU A 84 -34.12 -25.21 -22.69
CA GLU A 84 -33.51 -26.08 -23.71
C GLU A 84 -34.33 -27.36 -23.97
N GLY A 85 -35.19 -27.77 -23.03
CA GLY A 85 -36.13 -28.89 -23.20
C GLY A 85 -37.50 -28.53 -23.78
N ASP A 86 -37.78 -27.25 -24.04
CA ASP A 86 -39.05 -26.72 -24.57
C ASP A 86 -38.93 -26.19 -26.02
N ARG A 87 -37.89 -26.62 -26.75
CA ARG A 87 -37.65 -26.31 -28.18
C ARG A 87 -37.65 -27.54 -29.05
#